data_AF-A0A650EM15-F1
#
_entry.id   AF-A0A650EM15-F1
#
_cell.length_a   1.000
_cell.length_b   1.000
_cell.length_c   1.000
_cell.angle_alpha   90.00
_cell.angle_beta   90.00
_cell.angle_gamma   90.00
#
_symmetry.space_group_name_H-M   'P 1'
#
loop_
_entity.id
_entity.type
_entity.pdbx_description
1 polymer ?
#
loop_
_entity_poly.entity_id
_entity_poly.type
_entity_poly.pdbx_seq_one_letter_code
_entity_poly.pdbx_strand_id
1 'polypeptide(L)'
;MAVPIAAIIQAASSIGSSVLSYWGSKSQNKLYDAQAAAYETNAEIAQKTGERQADYQTQEAASQVHALRKQGEEVKGSQLAAMAAQGMDISSGSAQDVLSASERAQREDEDLIRYNAELAALETRRGADAQAADLRHQANQTRIAKKQAKAAAKMALYGSILTGSSQVASSYFDGKK
;
A
#
# COMPACT_ATOMS: atom_id res chain seq x y z
N MET A 1 1.67 -24.45 -11.76
CA MET A 1 2.83 -23.85 -11.07
C MET A 1 2.46 -22.42 -10.71
N ALA A 2 2.00 -22.19 -9.49
CA ALA A 2 1.56 -20.88 -9.02
C ALA A 2 2.77 -20.12 -8.49
N VAL A 3 3.14 -19.02 -9.15
CA VAL A 3 4.17 -18.11 -8.63
C VAL A 3 3.50 -17.29 -7.52
N PRO A 4 3.99 -17.34 -6.27
CA PRO A 4 3.40 -16.56 -5.20
C PRO A 4 3.64 -15.07 -5.47
N ILE A 5 2.56 -14.31 -5.65
CA ILE A 5 2.51 -12.84 -5.80
C ILE A 5 3.22 -12.12 -4.62
N ALA A 6 3.47 -12.82 -3.50
CA ALA A 6 4.27 -12.34 -2.38
C ALA A 6 5.74 -12.03 -2.72
N ALA A 7 6.31 -12.60 -3.80
CA ALA A 7 7.72 -12.41 -4.14
C ALA A 7 8.04 -11.04 -4.79
N ILE A 8 7.06 -10.37 -5.38
CA ILE A 8 7.27 -9.06 -6.05
C ILE A 8 7.38 -7.92 -5.01
N ILE A 9 6.81 -8.12 -3.81
CA ILE A 9 6.79 -7.10 -2.74
C ILE A 9 8.17 -6.93 -2.09
N GLN A 10 9.04 -7.95 -2.12
CA GLN A 10 10.37 -7.88 -1.50
C GLN A 10 11.46 -7.23 -2.37
N ALA A 11 11.20 -7.01 -3.66
CA ALA A 11 12.20 -6.42 -4.57
C ALA A 11 12.25 -4.89 -4.50
N ALA A 12 11.19 -4.22 -4.03
CA ALA A 12 11.14 -2.75 -3.94
C ALA A 12 11.80 -2.19 -2.66
N SER A 13 12.08 -3.04 -1.66
CA SER A 13 12.61 -2.63 -0.35
C SER A 13 14.13 -2.45 -0.28
N SER A 14 14.88 -2.67 -1.38
CA SER A 14 16.35 -2.77 -1.34
C SER A 14 17.12 -1.51 -1.77
N ILE A 15 16.46 -0.40 -2.15
CA ILE A 15 17.15 0.74 -2.78
C ILE A 15 17.71 1.77 -1.76
N GLY A 16 17.35 1.69 -0.47
CA GLY A 16 17.62 2.79 0.48
C GLY A 16 18.85 2.71 1.40
N SER A 17 19.59 1.60 1.43
CA SER A 17 20.42 1.27 2.62
C SER A 17 21.89 1.68 2.57
N SER A 18 22.44 2.14 1.44
CA SER A 18 23.91 2.12 1.21
C SER A 18 24.67 3.43 1.39
N VAL A 19 24.03 4.56 1.74
CA VAL A 19 24.70 5.88 1.73
C VAL A 19 25.03 6.44 3.13
N LEU A 20 24.74 5.72 4.21
CA LEU A 20 24.62 6.34 5.54
C LEU A 20 25.91 6.54 6.37
N SER A 21 27.06 5.98 6.00
CA SER A 21 28.12 5.70 7.01
C SER A 21 29.27 6.71 7.15
N TYR A 22 29.37 7.80 6.37
CA TYR A 22 30.70 8.46 6.22
C TYR A 22 30.94 9.86 6.82
N TRP A 23 30.00 10.52 7.50
CA TRP A 23 30.28 11.89 7.99
C TRP A 23 29.88 12.09 9.45
N GLY A 24 30.65 12.87 10.22
CA GLY A 24 30.42 13.18 11.64
C GLY A 24 29.49 14.39 11.87
N SER A 25 28.89 14.47 13.07
CA SER A 25 27.97 15.45 13.71
C SER A 25 27.09 16.40 12.85
N LYS A 26 27.61 17.07 11.83
CA LYS A 26 26.83 17.74 10.76
C LYS A 26 26.03 16.73 9.93
N SER A 27 26.55 15.50 9.86
CA SER A 27 25.91 14.36 9.25
C SER A 27 24.67 13.88 9.99
N GLN A 28 24.61 13.94 11.32
CA GLN A 28 23.48 13.39 12.07
C GLN A 28 22.16 14.08 11.71
N ASN A 29 22.19 15.39 11.49
CA ASN A 29 21.03 16.14 10.98
C ASN A 29 20.65 15.75 9.56
N LYS A 30 21.64 15.54 8.68
CA LYS A 30 21.41 15.06 7.31
C LYS A 30 20.93 13.62 7.27
N LEU A 31 21.32 12.82 8.25
CA LEU A 31 20.94 11.42 8.42
C LEU A 31 19.47 11.32 8.82
N TYR A 32 19.01 12.16 9.76
CA TYR A 32 17.58 12.28 10.06
C TYR A 32 16.76 12.81 8.87
N ASP A 33 17.31 13.75 8.07
CA ASP A 33 16.63 14.22 6.86
C ASP A 33 16.55 13.14 5.79
N ALA A 34 17.65 12.42 5.55
CA ALA A 34 17.70 11.30 4.61
C ALA A 34 16.76 10.18 5.04
N GLN A 35 16.70 9.87 6.33
CA GLN A 35 15.81 8.87 6.89
C GLN A 35 14.34 9.29 6.77
N ALA A 36 14.00 10.55 7.07
CA ALA A 36 12.65 11.08 6.87
C ALA A 36 12.25 11.06 5.38
N ALA A 37 13.15 11.45 4.47
CA ALA A 37 12.91 11.39 3.03
C ALA A 37 12.75 9.94 2.54
N ALA A 38 13.54 9.00 3.05
CA ALA A 38 13.39 7.58 2.73
C ALA A 38 12.01 7.05 3.16
N TYR A 39 11.55 7.40 4.35
CA TYR A 39 10.20 7.03 4.81
C TYR A 39 9.10 7.64 3.93
N GLU A 40 9.24 8.90 3.49
CA GLU A 40 8.30 9.53 2.56
C GLU A 40 8.28 8.87 1.18
N THR A 41 9.45 8.58 0.61
CA THR A 41 9.55 7.85 -0.66
C THR A 41 8.94 6.45 -0.54
N ASN A 42 9.20 5.75 0.57
CA ASN A 42 8.59 4.44 0.83
C ASN A 42 7.07 4.54 0.96
N ALA A 43 6.55 5.61 1.56
CA ALA A 43 5.10 5.84 1.66
C ALA A 43 4.48 6.05 0.27
N GLU A 44 5.14 6.80 -0.61
CA GLU A 44 4.70 7.00 -1.99
C GLU A 44 4.74 5.69 -2.80
N ILE A 45 5.80 4.90 -2.64
CA ILE A 45 5.91 3.58 -3.28
C ILE A 45 4.80 2.66 -2.81
N ALA A 46 4.50 2.65 -1.49
CA ALA A 46 3.42 1.85 -0.92
C ALA A 46 2.06 2.23 -1.53
N GLN A 47 1.73 3.53 -1.61
CA GLN A 47 0.49 3.99 -2.25
C GLN A 47 0.42 3.58 -3.72
N LYS A 48 1.45 3.89 -4.51
CA LYS A 48 1.45 3.54 -5.95
C LYS A 48 1.38 2.04 -6.20
N THR A 49 1.97 1.23 -5.32
CA THR A 49 1.91 -0.23 -5.45
C THR A 49 0.54 -0.75 -5.09
N GLY A 50 -0.09 -0.21 -4.03
CA GLY A 50 -1.47 -0.53 -3.67
C GLY A 50 -2.48 -0.14 -4.74
N GLU A 51 -2.33 1.04 -5.33
CA GLU A 51 -3.17 1.50 -6.46
C GLU A 51 -3.06 0.55 -7.64
N ARG A 52 -1.85 0.23 -8.08
CA ARG A 52 -1.64 -0.75 -9.16
C ARG A 52 -2.26 -2.11 -8.83
N GLN A 53 -2.12 -2.57 -7.60
CA GLN A 53 -2.68 -3.87 -7.20
C GLN A 53 -4.21 -3.88 -7.19
N ALA A 54 -4.84 -2.79 -6.77
CA ALA A 54 -6.29 -2.62 -6.89
C ALA A 54 -6.75 -2.59 -8.36
N ASP A 55 -5.97 -1.95 -9.24
CA ASP A 55 -6.27 -1.92 -10.67
C ASP A 55 -6.14 -3.30 -11.31
N TYR A 56 -5.11 -4.08 -10.93
CA TYR A 56 -4.96 -5.46 -11.39
C TYR A 56 -6.14 -6.35 -10.95
N GLN A 57 -6.61 -6.21 -9.70
CA GLN A 57 -7.79 -6.96 -9.22
C GLN A 57 -9.05 -6.62 -10.03
N THR A 58 -9.22 -5.35 -10.38
CA THR A 58 -10.35 -4.90 -11.20
C THR A 58 -10.26 -5.46 -12.63
N GLN A 59 -9.07 -5.46 -13.22
CA GLN A 59 -8.84 -6.04 -14.54
C GLN A 59 -9.04 -7.56 -14.56
N GLU A 60 -8.57 -8.26 -13.52
CA GLU A 60 -8.76 -9.69 -13.36
C GLU A 60 -10.26 -10.02 -13.28
N ALA A 61 -11.03 -9.27 -12.48
CA ALA A 61 -12.48 -9.43 -12.41
C ALA A 61 -13.17 -9.20 -13.75
N ALA A 62 -12.76 -8.18 -14.53
CA ALA A 62 -13.28 -7.98 -15.87
C ALA A 62 -13.01 -9.20 -16.77
N SER A 63 -11.82 -9.80 -16.68
CA SER A 63 -11.49 -11.02 -17.43
C SER A 63 -12.35 -12.23 -16.99
N GLN A 64 -12.62 -12.36 -15.70
CA GLN A 64 -13.49 -13.41 -15.15
C GLN A 64 -14.93 -13.24 -15.62
N VAL A 65 -15.45 -12.01 -15.65
CA VAL A 65 -16.77 -11.70 -16.22
C VAL A 65 -16.83 -12.06 -17.70
N HIS A 66 -15.79 -11.75 -18.48
CA HIS A 66 -15.72 -12.16 -19.88
C HIS A 66 -15.74 -13.68 -20.06
N ALA A 67 -15.00 -14.42 -19.23
CA ALA A 67 -14.99 -15.88 -19.25
C ALA A 67 -16.36 -16.47 -18.86
N LEU A 68 -17.00 -15.93 -17.81
CA LEU A 68 -18.33 -16.31 -17.36
C LEU A 68 -19.37 -16.11 -18.47
N ARG A 69 -19.31 -14.97 -19.17
CA ARG A 69 -20.20 -14.69 -20.29
C ARG A 69 -20.06 -15.69 -21.41
N LYS A 70 -18.82 -16.01 -21.80
CA LYS A 70 -18.56 -17.03 -22.83
C LYS A 70 -19.10 -18.39 -22.41
N GLN A 71 -18.87 -18.80 -21.16
CA GLN A 71 -19.38 -20.06 -20.64
C GLN A 71 -20.92 -20.08 -20.60
N GLY A 72 -21.55 -18.97 -20.23
CA GLY A 72 -23.00 -18.82 -20.25
C GLY A 72 -23.59 -18.97 -21.66
N GLU A 73 -22.95 -18.38 -22.67
CA GLU A 73 -23.34 -18.55 -24.08
C GLU A 73 -23.19 -20.00 -24.57
N GLU A 74 -22.09 -20.68 -24.20
CA GLU A 74 -21.86 -22.10 -24.52
C GLU A 74 -22.93 -23.00 -23.87
N VAL A 75 -23.24 -22.76 -22.60
CA VAL A 75 -24.29 -23.49 -21.87
C VAL A 75 -25.65 -23.23 -22.51
N LYS A 76 -26.01 -21.98 -22.79
CA LYS A 76 -27.25 -21.63 -23.48
C LYS A 76 -27.36 -22.31 -24.84
N GLY A 77 -26.30 -22.32 -25.63
CA GLY A 77 -26.24 -23.03 -26.92
C GLY A 77 -26.47 -24.54 -26.77
N SER A 78 -25.84 -25.15 -25.76
CA SER A 78 -26.03 -26.58 -25.46
C SER A 78 -27.45 -26.91 -25.01
N GLN A 79 -28.07 -26.05 -24.18
CA GLN A 79 -29.45 -26.18 -23.74
C GLN A 79 -30.41 -26.09 -24.92
N LEU A 80 -30.23 -25.11 -25.81
CA LEU A 80 -31.03 -24.97 -27.03
C LEU A 80 -30.88 -26.18 -27.96
N ALA A 81 -29.66 -26.68 -28.17
CA ALA A 81 -29.41 -27.87 -28.98
C ALA A 81 -30.06 -29.12 -28.38
N ALA A 82 -30.01 -29.28 -27.06
CA ALA A 82 -30.65 -30.39 -26.35
C ALA A 82 -32.19 -30.32 -26.43
N MET A 83 -32.78 -29.14 -26.23
CA MET A 83 -34.22 -28.92 -26.36
C MET A 83 -34.70 -29.22 -27.79
N ALA A 84 -33.95 -28.75 -28.80
CA ALA A 84 -34.24 -29.04 -30.20
C ALA A 84 -34.12 -30.54 -30.52
N ALA A 85 -33.10 -31.23 -29.99
CA ALA A 85 -32.92 -32.67 -30.17
C ALA A 85 -34.02 -33.51 -29.50
N GLN A 86 -34.59 -33.02 -28.40
CA GLN A 86 -35.72 -33.66 -27.71
C GLN A 86 -37.08 -33.35 -28.37
N GLY A 87 -37.11 -32.55 -29.45
CA GLY A 87 -38.34 -32.14 -30.11
C GLY A 87 -39.20 -31.19 -29.27
N MET A 88 -38.59 -30.55 -28.26
CA MET A 88 -39.27 -29.63 -27.38
C MET A 88 -39.48 -28.29 -28.10
N ASP A 89 -40.70 -27.75 -28.06
CA ASP A 89 -40.96 -26.42 -28.61
C ASP A 89 -40.23 -25.39 -27.75
N ILE A 90 -39.24 -24.72 -28.36
CA ILE A 90 -38.41 -23.69 -27.73
C ILE A 90 -39.27 -22.47 -27.32
N SER A 91 -40.46 -22.32 -27.92
CA SER A 91 -41.46 -21.31 -27.56
C SER A 91 -42.41 -21.73 -26.43
N SER A 92 -42.28 -22.95 -25.91
CA SER A 92 -43.04 -23.37 -24.72
C SER A 92 -42.57 -22.59 -23.49
N GLY A 93 -43.51 -22.10 -22.68
CA GLY A 93 -43.22 -21.26 -21.51
C GLY A 93 -42.21 -21.90 -20.54
N SER A 94 -42.24 -23.22 -20.38
CA SER A 94 -41.30 -23.96 -19.53
C SER A 94 -39.85 -23.95 -20.04
N ALA A 95 -39.63 -24.01 -21.37
CA ALA A 95 -38.29 -23.92 -21.95
C ALA A 95 -37.73 -22.49 -21.82
N GLN A 96 -38.59 -21.50 -22.01
CA GLN A 96 -38.25 -20.09 -21.90
C GLN A 96 -37.97 -19.67 -20.45
N ASP A 97 -38.68 -20.24 -19.48
CA ASP A 97 -38.46 -20.00 -18.06
C ASP A 97 -37.09 -20.50 -17.59
N VAL A 98 -36.67 -21.69 -18.03
CA VAL A 98 -35.34 -22.26 -17.70
C VAL A 98 -34.20 -21.42 -18.27
N LEU A 99 -34.35 -20.95 -19.51
CA LEU A 99 -33.38 -20.04 -20.14
C LEU A 99 -33.34 -18.70 -19.40
N SER A 100 -34.49 -18.14 -19.02
CA SER A 100 -34.58 -16.87 -18.28
C SER A 100 -33.99 -16.98 -16.87
N ALA A 101 -34.14 -18.12 -16.20
CA ALA A 101 -33.58 -18.39 -14.89
C ALA A 101 -32.06 -18.51 -14.98
N SER A 102 -31.56 -19.21 -16.02
CA SER A 102 -30.13 -19.33 -16.29
C SER A 102 -29.48 -17.97 -16.59
N GLU A 103 -30.13 -17.13 -17.40
CA GLU A 103 -29.64 -15.76 -17.68
C GLU A 103 -29.64 -14.88 -16.44
N ARG A 104 -30.65 -15.01 -15.56
CA ARG A 104 -30.68 -14.29 -14.28
C ARG A 104 -29.55 -14.72 -13.35
N ALA A 105 -29.33 -16.03 -13.20
CA ALA A 105 -28.23 -16.56 -12.41
C ALA A 105 -26.87 -16.06 -12.92
N GLN A 106 -26.67 -16.05 -14.25
CA GLN A 106 -25.44 -15.54 -14.84
C GLN A 106 -25.20 -14.05 -14.56
N ARG A 107 -26.26 -13.23 -14.55
CA ARG A 107 -26.16 -11.80 -14.19
C ARG A 107 -25.84 -11.61 -12.71
N GLU A 108 -26.45 -12.40 -11.85
CA GLU A 108 -26.17 -12.38 -10.41
C GLU A 108 -24.71 -12.77 -10.13
N ASP A 109 -24.19 -13.81 -10.80
CA ASP A 109 -22.79 -14.19 -10.72
C ASP A 109 -21.86 -13.08 -11.23
N GLU A 110 -22.21 -12.41 -12.33
CA GLU A 110 -21.45 -11.26 -12.84
C GLU A 110 -21.39 -10.11 -11.83
N ASP A 111 -22.54 -9.76 -11.22
CA ASP A 111 -22.63 -8.71 -10.22
C ASP A 111 -21.83 -9.07 -8.95
N LEU A 112 -21.87 -10.34 -8.53
CA LEU A 112 -21.06 -10.83 -7.40
C LEU A 112 -19.55 -10.75 -7.68
N ILE A 113 -19.09 -11.14 -8.87
CA ILE A 113 -17.68 -11.03 -9.26
C ILE A 113 -17.22 -9.57 -9.19
N ARG A 114 -18.02 -8.65 -9.76
CA ARG A 114 -17.71 -7.22 -9.75
C ARG A 114 -17.68 -6.66 -8.34
N TYR A 115 -18.71 -6.96 -7.53
CA TYR A 115 -18.80 -6.49 -6.16
C TYR A 115 -17.63 -6.98 -5.30
N ASN A 116 -17.29 -8.27 -5.39
CA ASN A 116 -16.18 -8.84 -4.63
C ASN A 116 -14.83 -8.22 -5.06
N ALA A 117 -14.65 -7.95 -6.35
CA ALA A 117 -13.46 -7.31 -6.86
C ALA A 117 -13.34 -5.85 -6.40
N GLU A 118 -14.44 -5.09 -6.43
CA GLU A 118 -14.47 -3.73 -5.91
C GLU A 118 -14.17 -3.68 -4.41
N LEU A 119 -14.71 -4.63 -3.64
CA LEU A 119 -14.43 -4.74 -2.21
C LEU A 119 -12.95 -5.06 -1.95
N ALA A 120 -12.38 -6.04 -2.66
CA ALA A 120 -10.96 -6.38 -2.56
C ALA A 120 -10.05 -5.20 -2.96
N ALA A 121 -10.41 -4.48 -4.01
CA ALA A 121 -9.69 -3.29 -4.47
C ALA A 121 -9.74 -2.17 -3.42
N LEU A 122 -10.90 -1.95 -2.80
CA LEU A 122 -11.07 -0.99 -1.72
C LEU A 122 -10.23 -1.35 -0.49
N GLU A 123 -10.24 -2.62 -0.08
CA GLU A 123 -9.44 -3.12 1.03
C GLU A 123 -7.94 -2.96 0.76
N THR A 124 -7.50 -3.27 -0.46
CA THR A 124 -6.11 -3.10 -0.91
C THR A 124 -5.68 -1.63 -0.83
N ARG A 125 -6.52 -0.71 -1.33
CA ARG A 125 -6.26 0.74 -1.24
C ARG A 125 -6.17 1.21 0.21
N ARG A 126 -7.12 0.80 1.06
CA ARG A 126 -7.12 1.14 2.50
C ARG A 126 -5.88 0.62 3.22
N GLY A 127 -5.46 -0.61 2.93
CA GLY A 127 -4.24 -1.18 3.48
C GLY A 127 -2.99 -0.39 3.09
N ALA A 128 -2.89 -0.03 1.80
CA ALA A 128 -1.79 0.78 1.29
C ALA A 128 -1.77 2.19 1.89
N ASP A 129 -2.94 2.82 2.06
CA ASP A 129 -3.07 4.13 2.70
C ASP A 129 -2.69 4.08 4.18
N ALA A 130 -3.09 3.03 4.91
CA ALA A 130 -2.69 2.83 6.30
C ALA A 130 -1.17 2.65 6.42
N GLN A 131 -0.56 1.86 5.53
CA GLN A 131 0.89 1.68 5.49
C GLN A 131 1.62 2.99 5.17
N ALA A 132 1.13 3.76 4.21
CA ALA A 132 1.70 5.04 3.85
C ALA A 132 1.54 6.08 4.97
N ALA A 133 0.41 6.06 5.69
CA ALA A 133 0.20 6.90 6.86
C ALA A 133 1.22 6.57 7.97
N ASP A 134 1.42 5.29 8.27
CA ASP A 134 2.42 4.86 9.26
C ASP A 134 3.84 5.31 8.87
N LEU A 135 4.24 5.12 7.61
CA LEU A 135 5.54 5.58 7.11
C LEU A 135 5.69 7.11 7.19
N ARG A 136 4.64 7.88 6.87
CA ARG A 136 4.62 9.33 7.06
C ARG A 136 4.71 9.71 8.54
N HIS A 137 4.09 8.95 9.43
CA HIS A 137 4.23 9.14 10.87
C HIS A 137 5.68 8.88 11.32
N GLN A 138 6.34 7.83 10.83
CA GLN A 138 7.76 7.56 11.10
C GLN A 138 8.67 8.68 10.59
N ALA A 139 8.39 9.23 9.40
CA ALA A 139 9.10 10.39 8.87
C ALA A 139 8.95 11.62 9.80
N ASN A 140 7.73 11.88 10.27
CA ASN A 140 7.45 12.98 11.19
C ASN A 140 8.10 12.76 12.56
N GLN A 141 8.08 11.55 13.11
CA GLN A 141 8.80 11.22 14.34
C GLN A 141 10.31 11.44 14.19
N THR A 142 10.89 11.05 13.05
CA THR A 142 12.31 11.29 12.73
C THR A 142 12.63 12.79 12.68
N ARG A 143 11.74 13.59 12.10
CA ARG A 143 11.86 15.06 12.10
C ARG A 143 11.73 15.67 13.49
N ILE A 144 10.86 15.12 14.35
CA ILE A 144 10.71 15.55 15.74
C ILE A 144 11.98 15.19 16.53
N ALA A 145 12.48 13.96 16.40
CA ALA A 145 13.73 13.51 17.01
C ALA A 145 14.90 14.41 16.60
N LYS A 146 14.99 14.79 15.32
CA LYS A 146 15.95 15.79 14.83
C LYS A 146 15.82 17.13 15.56
N LYS A 147 14.60 17.66 15.72
CA LYS A 147 14.36 18.92 16.45
C LYS A 147 14.78 18.81 17.92
N GLN A 148 14.45 17.70 18.58
CA GLN A 148 14.85 17.43 19.96
C GLN A 148 16.37 17.33 20.10
N ALA A 149 17.05 16.59 19.21
CA ALA A 149 18.50 16.49 19.17
C ALA A 149 19.17 17.87 18.98
N LYS A 150 18.61 18.72 18.11
CA LYS A 150 19.08 20.11 17.95
C LYS A 150 18.85 20.96 19.22
N ALA A 151 17.70 20.81 19.88
CA ALA A 151 17.41 21.54 21.11
C ALA A 151 18.33 21.10 22.26
N ALA A 152 18.53 19.80 22.43
CA ALA A 152 19.47 19.22 23.40
C ALA A 152 20.91 19.68 23.12
N ALA A 153 21.35 19.68 21.86
CA ALA A 153 22.67 20.19 21.49
C ALA A 153 22.83 21.69 21.80
N LYS A 154 21.79 22.50 21.57
CA LYS A 154 21.79 23.92 21.96
C LYS A 154 21.84 24.09 23.47
N MET A 155 21.04 23.34 24.22
CA MET A 155 21.04 23.38 25.69
C MET A 155 22.39 22.94 26.28
N ALA A 156 22.99 21.89 25.72
CA ALA A 156 24.33 21.45 26.09
C ALA A 156 25.36 22.55 25.82
N LEU A 157 25.29 23.21 24.65
CA LEU A 157 26.17 24.35 24.33
C LEU A 157 25.97 25.53 25.29
N TYR A 158 24.74 25.91 25.59
CA TYR A 158 24.44 26.97 26.57
C TYR A 158 24.92 26.60 27.97
N GLY A 159 24.71 25.36 28.40
CA GLY A 159 25.25 24.82 29.63
C GLY A 159 26.77 24.88 29.64
N SER A 160 27.46 24.43 28.59
CA SER A 160 28.91 24.50 28.48
C SER A 160 29.45 25.93 28.50
N ILE A 161 28.75 26.90 27.89
CA ILE A 161 29.12 28.33 27.98
C ILE A 161 28.92 28.86 29.40
N LEU A 162 27.84 28.48 30.07
CA LEU A 162 27.54 28.91 31.44
C LEU A 162 28.49 28.28 32.46
N THR A 163 28.77 26.98 32.35
CA THR A 163 29.73 26.28 33.20
C THR A 163 31.16 26.74 32.90
N GLY A 164 31.50 26.92 31.62
CA GLY A 164 32.79 27.48 31.21
C GLY A 164 33.01 28.87 31.80
N SER A 165 32.03 29.78 31.69
CA SER A 165 32.11 31.11 32.30
C SER A 165 32.15 31.08 33.84
N SER A 166 31.47 30.13 34.49
CA SER A 166 31.57 29.94 35.94
C SER A 166 32.97 29.47 36.39
N GLN A 167 33.66 28.65 35.58
CA GLN A 167 35.03 28.21 35.86
C GLN A 167 36.07 29.32 35.69
N VAL A 168 35.92 30.20 34.69
CA VAL A 168 36.82 31.37 34.54
C VAL A 168 36.56 32.42 35.63
N ALA A 169 35.31 32.61 36.05
CA ALA A 169 34.99 33.49 37.16
C ALA A 169 35.54 32.94 38.50
N SER A 170 35.38 31.64 38.75
CA SER A 170 35.91 31.00 39.96
C SER A 170 37.44 31.07 40.03
N SER A 171 38.17 30.87 38.92
CA SER A 171 39.63 30.97 38.93
C SER A 171 40.14 32.40 39.13
N TYR A 172 39.39 33.41 38.70
CA TYR A 172 39.71 34.83 38.98
C TYR A 172 39.44 35.26 40.43
N PHE A 173 38.45 34.65 41.08
CA PHE A 173 38.14 34.92 42.49
C PHE A 173 38.98 34.08 43.46
N ASP A 174 39.37 32.86 43.08
CA ASP A 174 40.22 31.98 43.89
C ASP A 174 41.72 32.34 43.79
N GLY A 175 42.14 32.97 42.68
CA GLY A 175 43.50 33.52 42.50
C GLY A 175 43.76 34.88 43.18
N LYS A 176 42.82 35.40 43.99
CA LYS A 176 42.96 36.64 44.78
C LYS A 176 42.89 36.40 46.30
N LYS A 177 43.33 35.23 46.76
CA LYS A 177 43.68 34.99 48.16
C LYS A 177 45.18 34.72 48.30
#